data_AF-W8L9V6-F1
#
_entry.id   AF-W8L9V6-F1
#
_cell.length_a   1.000
_cell.length_b   1.000
_cell.length_c   1.000
_cell.angle_alpha   90.00
_cell.angle_beta   90.00
_cell.angle_gamma   90.00
#
_symmetry.space_group_name_H-M   'P 1'
#
loop_
_entity.id
_entity.type
_entity.pdbx_description
1 polymer ?
#
loop_
_entity_poly.entity_id
_entity_poly.type
_entity_poly.pdbx_seq_one_letter_code
_entity_poly.pdbx_strand_id
1 'polypeptide(L)'
;MSGVLLGKTELMLWFLIPHTLGLLALGYAAIRLPSMRLERLCQAGVILTSLLTLISALIPDMVVAIWMIALGLGAVPVSLRVGQYLKGAEQPVTTGVATLAGGNLLALALIASPMPDPMKLMLLAVLLLGLFPRSRESGDPRPEDATTLEPLLRYLPFVLLFQVVSGLMYGGLMPAYGAVAWAPGSEVLFYGAGAVLALWLLGRYQATVTMLTAVLGALVAFALWQIAPHAPGIHGAMFAMMIAAGLVDLFLLSRILRHHPVSTAYCYGVGALCGGIILGKWLAMSVGGAAEVLAFAALIVLNLAALLLHIPFTRREPESLDSGDAAAVGMPAVPAGIAQLLSEQEQHVLKQVMEDKTYREIAANLGISESSVKTYMHRIYLKTGACRRHQLMEMVRQSGISDSGHPATEPDRSR
;
A
#
# COMPACT_ATOMS: atom_id res chain seq x y z
N MET A 1 -15.53 12.73 2.05
CA MET A 1 -15.84 13.35 0.75
C MET A 1 -17.18 14.06 0.86
N SER A 2 -17.22 15.38 0.68
CA SER A 2 -18.45 16.19 0.67
C SER A 2 -19.36 15.89 -0.53
N GLY A 3 -18.87 15.22 -1.58
CA GLY A 3 -19.64 14.91 -2.78
C GLY A 3 -20.92 14.10 -2.56
N VAL A 4 -20.97 13.26 -1.52
CA VAL A 4 -22.19 12.53 -1.16
C VAL A 4 -23.24 13.47 -0.54
N LEU A 5 -22.80 14.48 0.21
CA LEU A 5 -23.68 15.52 0.76
C LEU A 5 -24.16 16.52 -0.31
N LEU A 6 -23.52 16.53 -1.49
CA LEU A 6 -23.91 17.37 -2.62
C LEU A 6 -24.79 16.61 -3.64
N GLY A 7 -25.17 15.36 -3.34
CA GLY A 7 -26.18 14.61 -4.07
C GLY A 7 -25.88 14.25 -5.54
N LYS A 8 -24.66 14.51 -6.04
CA LYS A 8 -24.32 14.37 -7.46
C LYS A 8 -23.11 13.47 -7.66
N THR A 9 -23.37 12.20 -7.99
CA THR A 9 -22.39 11.13 -8.24
C THR A 9 -21.38 11.45 -9.35
N GLU A 10 -21.72 12.33 -10.28
CA GLU A 10 -20.84 12.76 -11.38
C GLU A 10 -19.74 13.72 -10.92
N LEU A 11 -19.90 14.39 -9.77
CA LEU A 11 -18.94 15.37 -9.28
C LEU A 11 -17.67 14.77 -8.67
N MET A 12 -17.66 13.47 -8.42
CA MET A 12 -16.52 12.79 -7.80
C MET A 12 -15.21 13.02 -8.57
N LEU A 13 -15.24 13.02 -9.91
CA LEU A 13 -14.02 13.21 -10.72
C LEU A 13 -13.48 14.64 -10.61
N TRP A 14 -14.38 15.63 -10.55
CA TRP A 14 -14.04 17.04 -10.37
C TRP A 14 -13.31 17.31 -9.04
N PHE A 15 -13.58 16.50 -8.01
CA PHE A 15 -12.85 16.54 -6.75
C PHE A 15 -11.56 15.69 -6.81
N LEU A 16 -11.68 14.44 -7.29
CA LEU A 16 -10.65 13.42 -7.12
C LEU A 16 -9.42 13.66 -8.02
N ILE A 17 -9.62 14.16 -9.24
CA ILE A 17 -8.52 14.50 -10.17
C ILE A 17 -7.58 15.55 -9.56
N PRO A 18 -8.04 16.76 -9.19
CA PRO A 18 -7.17 17.76 -8.60
C PRO A 18 -6.60 17.31 -7.25
N HIS A 19 -7.36 16.57 -6.45
CA HIS A 19 -6.86 16.00 -5.20
C HIS A 19 -5.68 15.04 -5.44
N THR A 20 -5.79 14.16 -6.43
CA THR A 20 -4.74 13.19 -6.78
C THR A 20 -3.49 13.88 -7.31
N LEU A 21 -3.66 14.81 -8.26
CA LEU A 21 -2.55 15.60 -8.79
C LEU A 21 -1.87 16.42 -7.70
N GLY A 22 -2.66 17.04 -6.81
CA GLY A 22 -2.15 17.80 -5.68
C GLY A 22 -1.41 16.93 -4.67
N LEU A 23 -1.88 15.70 -4.37
CA LEU A 23 -1.14 14.74 -3.54
C LEU A 23 0.21 14.38 -4.14
N LEU A 24 0.26 14.04 -5.44
CA LEU A 24 1.51 13.70 -6.11
C LEU A 24 2.48 14.89 -6.15
N ALA A 25 1.97 16.09 -6.45
CA ALA A 25 2.76 17.33 -6.45
C ALA A 25 3.29 17.66 -5.04
N LEU A 26 2.44 17.50 -4.01
CA LEU A 26 2.84 17.71 -2.62
C LEU A 26 3.86 16.66 -2.16
N GLY A 27 3.72 15.40 -2.60
CA GLY A 27 4.70 14.34 -2.34
C GLY A 27 6.08 14.67 -2.91
N TYR A 28 6.11 15.13 -4.16
CA TYR A 28 7.35 15.61 -4.79
C TYR A 28 7.94 16.82 -4.06
N ALA A 29 7.11 17.79 -3.70
CA ALA A 29 7.54 18.99 -2.98
C ALA A 29 8.02 18.67 -1.55
N ALA A 30 7.39 17.71 -0.87
CA ALA A 30 7.72 17.31 0.50
C ALA A 30 9.14 16.73 0.64
N ILE A 31 9.74 16.24 -0.45
CA ILE A 31 11.14 15.82 -0.47
C ILE A 31 12.09 17.02 -0.30
N ARG A 32 11.69 18.21 -0.77
CA ARG A 32 12.52 19.42 -0.82
C ARG A 32 12.13 20.47 0.22
N LEU A 33 10.92 20.39 0.76
CA LEU A 33 10.39 21.39 1.68
C LEU A 33 10.82 21.11 3.12
N PRO A 34 11.25 22.13 3.88
CA PRO A 34 11.46 22.00 5.33
C PRO A 34 10.17 21.57 6.04
N SER A 35 10.30 20.74 7.09
CA SER A 35 9.20 20.25 7.93
C SER A 35 8.27 21.38 8.40
N MET A 36 8.85 22.51 8.85
CA MET A 36 8.10 23.69 9.28
C MET A 36 7.21 24.31 8.18
N ARG A 37 7.67 24.34 6.92
CA ARG A 37 6.85 24.87 5.81
C ARG A 37 5.72 23.92 5.46
N LEU A 38 6.00 22.62 5.49
CA LEU A 38 5.00 21.59 5.24
C LEU A 38 3.91 21.59 6.32
N GLU A 39 4.28 21.81 7.59
CA GLU A 39 3.33 21.94 8.68
C GLU A 39 2.43 23.17 8.53
N ARG A 40 3.00 24.34 8.23
CA ARG A 40 2.22 25.56 7.95
C ARG A 40 1.26 25.37 6.77
N LEU A 41 1.69 24.67 5.72
CA LEU A 41 0.84 24.33 4.59
C LEU A 41 -0.32 23.41 5.01
N CYS A 42 -0.06 22.44 5.89
CA CYS A 42 -1.11 21.58 6.45
C CYS A 42 -2.13 22.37 7.26
N GLN A 43 -1.67 23.28 8.13
CA GLN A 43 -2.53 24.15 8.94
C GLN A 43 -3.40 25.07 8.08
N ALA A 44 -2.80 25.75 7.10
CA ALA A 44 -3.52 26.58 6.15
C ALA A 44 -4.55 25.76 5.35
N GLY A 45 -4.19 24.53 4.98
CA GLY A 45 -5.07 23.58 4.31
C GLY A 45 -6.31 23.18 5.11
N VAL A 46 -6.17 22.96 6.42
CA VAL A 46 -7.29 22.67 7.32
C VAL A 46 -8.26 23.85 7.38
N ILE A 47 -7.74 25.07 7.58
CA ILE A 47 -8.57 26.29 7.60
C ILE A 47 -9.29 26.47 6.25
N LEU A 48 -8.53 26.41 5.16
CA LEU A 48 -9.07 26.59 3.81
C LEU A 48 -10.17 25.56 3.51
N THR A 49 -9.93 24.28 3.78
CA THR A 49 -10.92 23.22 3.52
C THR A 49 -12.15 23.37 4.39
N SER A 50 -11.98 23.76 5.66
CA SER A 50 -13.11 24.02 6.58
C SER A 50 -13.97 25.17 6.07
N LEU A 51 -13.35 26.27 5.63
CA LEU A 51 -14.05 27.42 5.03
C LEU A 51 -14.76 27.04 3.73
N LEU A 52 -14.07 26.34 2.83
CA LEU A 52 -14.66 25.86 1.57
C LEU A 52 -15.84 24.92 1.84
N THR A 53 -15.73 24.04 2.86
CA THR A 53 -16.82 23.13 3.26
C THR A 53 -18.03 23.91 3.80
N LEU A 54 -17.80 24.92 4.64
CA LEU A 54 -18.86 25.77 5.18
C LEU A 54 -19.60 26.55 4.07
N ILE A 55 -18.84 27.15 3.16
CA ILE A 55 -19.39 27.95 2.05
C ILE A 55 -20.13 27.05 1.03
N SER A 56 -19.82 25.75 0.96
CA SER A 56 -20.42 24.81 0.00
C SER A 56 -21.95 24.81 0.02
N ALA A 57 -22.57 25.09 1.17
CA ALA A 57 -24.03 25.16 1.30
C ALA A 57 -24.68 26.33 0.53
N LEU A 58 -23.89 27.33 0.14
CA LEU A 58 -24.34 28.56 -0.53
C LEU A 58 -24.04 28.55 -2.04
N ILE A 59 -23.35 27.52 -2.53
CA ILE A 59 -22.84 27.49 -3.89
C ILE A 59 -23.93 27.04 -4.87
N PRO A 60 -24.26 27.84 -5.90
CA PRO A 60 -25.20 27.45 -6.92
C PRO A 60 -24.70 26.27 -7.75
N ASP A 61 -25.64 25.44 -8.21
CA ASP A 61 -25.37 24.25 -9.02
C ASP A 61 -24.49 24.49 -10.25
N MET A 62 -24.61 25.67 -10.89
CA MET A 62 -23.86 26.02 -12.10
C MET A 62 -22.34 26.06 -11.90
N VAL A 63 -21.87 26.32 -10.67
CA VAL A 63 -20.44 26.47 -10.35
C VAL A 63 -19.92 25.37 -9.44
N VAL A 64 -20.76 24.39 -9.07
CA VAL A 64 -20.40 23.29 -8.16
C VAL A 64 -19.21 22.47 -8.67
N ALA A 65 -19.06 22.25 -9.97
CA ALA A 65 -17.91 21.52 -10.53
C ALA A 65 -16.58 22.23 -10.26
N ILE A 66 -16.53 23.56 -10.45
CA ILE A 66 -15.35 24.38 -10.14
C ILE A 66 -15.10 24.37 -8.63
N TRP A 67 -16.16 24.41 -7.83
CA TRP A 67 -16.06 24.34 -6.38
C TRP A 67 -15.47 23.01 -5.89
N MET A 68 -15.79 21.90 -6.56
CA MET A 68 -15.17 20.58 -6.29
C MET A 68 -13.69 20.55 -6.60
N ILE A 69 -13.22 21.27 -7.62
CA ILE A 69 -11.78 21.41 -7.88
C ILE A 69 -11.09 22.10 -6.71
N ALA A 70 -11.64 23.23 -6.25
CA ALA A 70 -11.10 23.98 -5.13
C ALA A 70 -11.07 23.14 -3.84
N LEU A 71 -12.15 22.42 -3.54
CA LEU A 71 -12.22 21.50 -2.41
C LEU A 71 -11.24 20.34 -2.54
N GLY A 72 -11.06 19.79 -3.74
CA GLY A 72 -10.09 18.72 -4.03
C GLY A 72 -8.67 19.13 -3.71
N LEU A 73 -8.25 20.32 -4.18
CA LEU A 73 -6.95 20.91 -3.87
C LEU A 73 -6.79 21.25 -2.39
N GLY A 74 -7.80 21.88 -1.79
CA GLY A 74 -7.78 22.24 -0.36
C GLY A 74 -7.63 21.02 0.54
N ALA A 75 -8.27 19.91 0.19
CA ALA A 75 -8.25 18.68 0.99
C ALA A 75 -6.91 17.94 0.97
N VAL A 76 -5.99 18.25 0.03
CA VAL A 76 -4.67 17.60 -0.07
C VAL A 76 -3.86 17.73 1.23
N PRO A 77 -3.56 18.95 1.72
CA PRO A 77 -2.87 19.15 3.00
C PRO A 77 -3.61 18.54 4.20
N VAL A 78 -4.94 18.54 4.18
CA VAL A 78 -5.76 17.94 5.25
C VAL A 78 -5.58 16.42 5.29
N SER A 79 -5.61 15.77 4.14
CA SER A 79 -5.37 14.33 4.01
C SER A 79 -3.98 13.96 4.53
N LEU A 80 -2.95 14.69 4.10
CA LEU A 80 -1.59 14.50 4.61
C LEU A 80 -1.52 14.66 6.14
N ARG A 81 -2.23 15.65 6.69
CA ARG A 81 -2.27 15.90 8.14
C ARG A 81 -2.85 14.71 8.92
N VAL A 82 -3.88 14.05 8.40
CA VAL A 82 -4.41 12.82 8.99
C VAL A 82 -3.33 11.73 9.02
N GLY A 83 -2.58 11.56 7.92
CA GLY A 83 -1.44 10.62 7.87
C GLY A 83 -0.37 10.90 8.93
N GLN A 84 -0.06 12.18 9.17
CA GLN A 84 0.88 12.59 10.23
C GLN A 84 0.36 12.27 11.64
N TYR A 85 -0.93 12.51 11.90
CA TYR A 85 -1.53 12.17 13.20
C TYR A 85 -1.54 10.67 13.45
N LEU A 86 -1.88 9.87 12.44
CA LEU A 86 -1.85 8.41 12.53
C LEU A 86 -0.43 7.90 12.82
N LYS A 87 0.58 8.47 12.17
CA LYS A 87 1.99 8.12 12.40
C LYS A 87 2.44 8.43 13.83
N GLY A 88 1.94 9.53 14.42
CA GLY A 88 2.27 9.94 15.78
C GLY A 88 1.48 9.24 16.89
N ALA A 89 0.60 8.30 16.56
CA ALA A 89 -0.10 7.48 17.55
C ALA A 89 0.82 6.39 18.12
N GLU A 90 0.53 5.91 19.33
CA GLU A 90 1.31 4.83 19.96
C GLU A 90 1.28 3.53 19.16
N GLN A 91 0.14 3.25 18.52
CA GLN A 91 -0.07 2.07 17.68
C GLN A 91 -0.62 2.47 16.29
N PRO A 92 0.22 3.04 15.41
CA PRO A 92 -0.22 3.70 14.17
C PRO A 92 -1.17 2.88 13.30
N VAL A 93 -0.89 1.58 13.12
CA VAL A 93 -1.69 0.71 12.25
C VAL A 93 -3.07 0.42 12.87
N THR A 94 -3.14 0.19 14.18
CA THR A 94 -4.42 -0.05 14.86
C THR A 94 -5.29 1.21 14.90
N THR A 95 -4.68 2.36 15.16
CA THR A 95 -5.35 3.67 15.03
C THR A 95 -5.81 3.88 13.60
N GLY A 96 -5.03 3.46 12.61
CA GLY A 96 -5.41 3.48 11.20
C GLY A 96 -6.70 2.70 10.92
N VAL A 97 -6.88 1.51 11.51
CA VAL A 97 -8.15 0.75 11.43
C VAL A 97 -9.30 1.54 12.03
N ALA A 98 -9.11 2.05 13.25
CA ALA A 98 -10.14 2.82 13.94
C ALA A 98 -10.53 4.08 13.13
N THR A 99 -9.57 4.74 12.49
CA THR A 99 -9.81 5.90 11.64
C THR A 99 -10.51 5.53 10.33
N LEU A 100 -10.12 4.44 9.66
CA LEU A 100 -10.78 3.98 8.42
C LEU A 100 -12.22 3.52 8.69
N ALA A 101 -12.42 2.62 9.64
CA ALA A 101 -13.74 2.10 10.00
C ALA A 101 -14.61 3.18 10.64
N GLY A 102 -14.07 3.90 11.64
CA GLY A 102 -14.78 4.96 12.35
C GLY A 102 -15.10 6.17 11.46
N GLY A 103 -14.18 6.55 10.56
CA GLY A 103 -14.41 7.63 9.61
C GLY A 103 -15.55 7.33 8.64
N ASN A 104 -15.61 6.10 8.10
CA ASN A 104 -16.71 5.72 7.22
C ASN A 104 -18.03 5.52 7.98
N LEU A 105 -18.01 4.99 9.19
CA LEU A 105 -19.20 4.92 10.07
C LEU A 105 -19.74 6.31 10.39
N LEU A 106 -18.86 7.27 10.69
CA LEU A 106 -19.24 8.66 10.93
C LEU A 106 -19.83 9.31 9.69
N ALA A 107 -19.25 9.05 8.50
CA ALA A 107 -19.79 9.51 7.24
C ALA A 107 -21.20 8.93 6.99
N LEU A 108 -21.40 7.62 7.22
CA LEU A 108 -22.71 6.97 7.12
C LEU A 108 -23.72 7.59 8.10
N ALA A 109 -23.33 7.77 9.36
CA ALA A 109 -24.18 8.39 10.38
C ALA A 109 -24.56 9.83 9.99
N LEU A 110 -23.62 10.59 9.43
CA LEU A 110 -23.88 11.95 8.96
C LEU A 110 -24.87 11.96 7.78
N ILE A 111 -24.70 11.05 6.81
CA ILE A 111 -25.59 10.91 5.65
C ILE A 111 -27.00 10.53 6.12
N ALA A 112 -27.12 9.52 6.97
CA ALA A 112 -28.38 8.99 7.48
C ALA A 112 -29.09 9.93 8.48
N SER A 113 -28.37 10.91 9.05
CA SER A 113 -28.96 11.85 9.98
C SER A 113 -30.08 12.69 9.33
N PRO A 114 -31.18 12.97 10.06
CA PRO A 114 -32.31 13.77 9.55
C PRO A 114 -32.00 15.27 9.46
N MET A 115 -30.72 15.65 9.57
CA MET A 115 -30.26 17.03 9.53
C MET A 115 -30.34 17.60 8.12
N PRO A 116 -30.61 18.90 7.94
CA PRO A 116 -30.50 19.55 6.63
C PRO A 116 -29.03 19.65 6.19
N ASP A 117 -28.78 19.59 4.88
CA ASP A 117 -27.42 19.54 4.31
C ASP A 117 -26.50 20.69 4.74
N PRO A 118 -26.96 21.96 4.86
CA PRO A 118 -26.12 23.04 5.40
C PRO A 118 -25.62 22.75 6.81
N MET A 119 -26.44 22.12 7.65
CA MET A 119 -26.06 21.77 9.03
C MET A 119 -25.06 20.60 9.04
N LYS A 120 -25.21 19.62 8.15
CA LYS A 120 -24.24 18.54 7.95
C LYS A 120 -22.87 19.09 7.53
N LEU A 121 -22.84 20.02 6.58
CA LEU A 121 -21.63 20.68 6.10
C LEU A 121 -20.98 21.56 7.17
N MET A 122 -21.77 22.30 7.95
CA MET A 122 -21.29 23.07 9.10
C MET A 122 -20.63 22.17 10.15
N LEU A 123 -21.28 21.06 10.52
CA LEU A 123 -20.72 20.09 11.44
C LEU A 123 -19.40 19.51 10.92
N LEU A 124 -19.34 19.15 9.63
CA LEU A 124 -18.11 18.66 9.01
C LEU A 124 -17.00 19.71 9.05
N ALA A 125 -17.30 20.97 8.75
CA ALA A 125 -16.34 22.06 8.82
C ALA A 125 -15.79 22.24 10.25
N VAL A 126 -16.63 22.15 11.28
CA VAL A 126 -16.20 22.22 12.68
C VAL A 126 -15.33 21.02 13.05
N LEU A 127 -15.69 19.80 12.62
CA LEU A 127 -14.88 18.61 12.88
C LEU A 127 -13.50 18.68 12.21
N LEU A 128 -13.41 19.28 11.02
CA LEU A 128 -12.13 19.50 10.33
C LEU A 128 -11.21 20.43 11.11
N LEU A 129 -11.75 21.46 11.77
CA LEU A 129 -10.97 22.33 12.66
C LEU A 129 -10.40 21.57 13.87
N GLY A 130 -10.97 20.41 14.24
CA GLY A 130 -10.38 19.51 15.23
C GLY A 130 -9.02 18.93 14.82
N LEU A 131 -8.65 19.00 13.53
CA LEU A 131 -7.33 18.60 13.02
C LEU A 131 -6.28 19.71 13.18
N PHE A 132 -6.67 20.90 13.64
CA PHE A 132 -5.75 21.99 13.95
C PHE A 132 -4.77 21.57 15.06
N PRO A 133 -3.49 21.97 15.00
CA PRO A 133 -2.44 21.45 15.87
C PRO A 133 -2.76 21.60 17.36
N ARG A 134 -2.52 20.50 18.11
CA ARG A 134 -1.83 20.58 19.39
C ARG A 134 -0.35 20.45 19.08
N SER A 135 0.47 21.45 19.43
CA SER A 135 1.92 21.35 19.33
C SER A 135 2.36 20.06 20.01
N ARG A 136 2.85 19.11 19.23
CA ARG A 136 3.55 17.96 19.76
C ARG A 136 4.99 18.17 19.36
N GLU A 137 5.86 18.33 20.35
CA GLU A 137 7.30 18.23 20.19
C GLU A 137 7.62 16.80 19.71
N SER A 138 7.38 16.51 18.44
CA SER A 138 8.02 15.36 17.81
C SER A 138 9.45 15.81 17.55
N GLY A 139 10.39 15.33 18.36
CA GLY A 139 11.81 15.43 18.04
C GLY A 139 11.99 14.97 16.61
N ASP A 140 12.45 15.87 15.74
CA ASP A 140 12.64 15.56 14.32
C ASP A 140 13.56 14.33 14.26
N PRO A 141 13.11 13.21 13.66
CA PRO A 141 13.94 12.02 13.54
C PRO A 141 15.23 12.41 12.81
N ARG A 142 16.35 11.81 13.22
CA ARG A 142 17.63 12.17 12.64
C ARG A 142 17.61 11.83 11.16
N PRO A 143 18.36 12.54 10.29
CA PRO A 143 18.44 12.22 8.86
C PRO A 143 18.78 10.75 8.57
N GLU A 144 19.44 10.07 9.51
CA GLU A 144 19.80 8.65 9.49
C GLU A 144 18.60 7.69 9.58
N ASP A 145 17.44 8.14 10.06
CA ASP A 145 16.23 7.33 10.21
C ASP A 145 15.36 7.29 8.93
N ALA A 146 15.80 7.98 7.86
CA ALA A 146 15.06 8.04 6.60
C ALA A 146 15.07 6.68 5.90
N THR A 147 13.87 6.12 5.68
CA THR A 147 13.70 4.88 4.93
C THR A 147 13.64 5.17 3.44
N THR A 148 14.16 4.26 2.61
CA THR A 148 14.01 4.37 1.16
C THR A 148 12.55 4.14 0.74
N LEU A 149 12.10 4.87 -0.27
CA LEU A 149 10.73 4.75 -0.81
C LEU A 149 10.54 3.48 -1.66
N GLU A 150 11.64 2.84 -2.05
CA GLU A 150 11.68 1.68 -2.95
C GLU A 150 10.74 0.53 -2.53
N PRO A 151 10.67 0.11 -1.25
CA PRO A 151 9.78 -0.98 -0.85
C PRO A 151 8.30 -0.62 -1.01
N LEU A 152 7.93 0.66 -0.81
CA LEU A 152 6.56 1.12 -1.02
C LEU A 152 6.23 1.20 -2.52
N LEU A 153 7.14 1.76 -3.32
CA LEU A 153 6.98 1.90 -4.76
C LEU A 153 6.75 0.55 -5.46
N ARG A 154 7.30 -0.55 -4.92
CA ARG A 154 7.05 -1.90 -5.42
C ARG A 154 5.58 -2.33 -5.34
N TYR A 155 4.85 -1.87 -4.33
CA TYR A 155 3.44 -2.23 -4.15
C TYR A 155 2.47 -1.26 -4.83
N LEU A 156 2.89 -0.04 -5.17
CA LEU A 156 2.00 0.97 -5.75
C LEU A 156 1.39 0.58 -7.11
N PRO A 157 2.10 -0.09 -8.05
CA PRO A 157 1.48 -0.59 -9.27
C PRO A 157 0.35 -1.58 -9.01
N PHE A 158 0.55 -2.50 -8.06
CA PHE A 158 -0.50 -3.43 -7.63
C PHE A 158 -1.70 -2.68 -7.05
N VAL A 159 -1.47 -1.77 -6.11
CA VAL A 159 -2.55 -0.99 -5.47
C VAL A 159 -3.29 -0.17 -6.52
N LEU A 160 -2.58 0.47 -7.44
CA LEU A 160 -3.18 1.25 -8.52
C LEU A 160 -4.10 0.37 -9.39
N LEU A 161 -3.62 -0.79 -9.85
CA LEU A 161 -4.45 -1.71 -10.65
C LEU A 161 -5.63 -2.27 -9.86
N PHE A 162 -5.43 -2.65 -8.60
CA PHE A 162 -6.54 -3.10 -7.75
C PHE A 162 -7.59 -1.98 -7.62
N GLN A 163 -7.16 -0.73 -7.45
CA GLN A 163 -8.09 0.40 -7.32
C GLN A 163 -8.75 0.82 -8.64
N VAL A 164 -8.22 0.42 -9.80
CA VAL A 164 -8.98 0.48 -11.07
C VAL A 164 -10.25 -0.37 -10.96
N VAL A 165 -10.17 -1.54 -10.34
CA VAL A 165 -11.35 -2.39 -10.09
C VAL A 165 -12.35 -1.69 -9.15
N SER A 166 -11.88 -1.00 -8.11
CA SER A 166 -12.72 -0.13 -7.27
C SER A 166 -13.34 1.04 -8.05
N GLY A 167 -12.63 1.62 -9.02
CA GLY A 167 -13.19 2.63 -9.92
C GLY A 167 -14.30 2.06 -10.83
N LEU A 168 -14.10 0.85 -11.37
CA LEU A 168 -15.11 0.15 -12.16
C LEU A 168 -16.37 -0.19 -11.34
N MET A 169 -16.20 -0.52 -10.05
CA MET A 169 -17.32 -0.72 -9.12
C MET A 169 -18.24 0.51 -9.10
N TYR A 170 -17.71 1.73 -9.04
CA TYR A 170 -18.53 2.95 -9.07
C TYR A 170 -19.29 3.18 -10.37
N GLY A 171 -18.81 2.62 -11.48
CA GLY A 171 -19.44 2.76 -12.80
C GLY A 171 -20.52 1.72 -13.10
N GLY A 172 -20.55 0.58 -12.40
CA GLY A 172 -21.50 -0.50 -12.69
C GLY A 172 -22.10 -1.17 -11.46
N LEU A 173 -21.26 -1.76 -10.60
CA LEU A 173 -21.72 -2.52 -9.43
C LEU A 173 -22.45 -1.63 -8.41
N MET A 174 -21.98 -0.41 -8.17
CA MET A 174 -22.61 0.53 -7.22
C MET A 174 -23.98 1.01 -7.69
N PRO A 175 -24.18 1.45 -8.96
CA PRO A 175 -25.52 1.70 -9.50
C PRO A 175 -26.46 0.49 -9.41
N ALA A 176 -25.97 -0.72 -9.76
CA ALA A 176 -26.76 -1.94 -9.69
C ALA A 176 -27.19 -2.27 -8.25
N TYR A 177 -26.27 -2.11 -7.29
CA TYR A 177 -26.55 -2.27 -5.86
C TYR A 177 -27.56 -1.23 -5.38
N GLY A 178 -27.42 0.05 -5.75
CA GLY A 178 -28.36 1.10 -5.39
C GLY A 178 -29.81 0.82 -5.80
N ALA A 179 -30.03 0.08 -6.89
CA ALA A 179 -31.36 -0.31 -7.34
C ALA A 179 -32.02 -1.42 -6.50
N VAL A 180 -31.24 -2.22 -5.77
CA VAL A 180 -31.73 -3.37 -4.99
C VAL A 180 -31.40 -3.30 -3.50
N ALA A 181 -30.69 -2.25 -3.08
CA ALA A 181 -30.21 -2.10 -1.71
C ALA A 181 -31.36 -1.85 -0.74
N TRP A 182 -31.46 -2.69 0.29
CA TRP A 182 -32.46 -2.54 1.35
C TRP A 182 -32.06 -1.42 2.33
N ALA A 183 -30.76 -1.25 2.54
CA ALA A 183 -30.17 -0.21 3.38
C ALA A 183 -28.91 0.35 2.69
N PRO A 184 -29.06 1.34 1.80
CA PRO A 184 -27.92 2.00 1.16
C PRO A 184 -26.94 2.55 2.20
N GLY A 185 -25.65 2.31 2.02
CA GLY A 185 -24.60 2.69 2.97
C GLY A 185 -24.21 1.59 3.95
N SER A 186 -25.02 0.53 4.12
CA SER A 186 -24.67 -0.60 5.01
C SER A 186 -23.43 -1.36 4.56
N GLU A 187 -23.09 -1.29 3.26
CA GLU A 187 -21.87 -1.86 2.67
C GLU A 187 -20.58 -1.30 3.31
N VAL A 188 -20.65 -0.10 3.91
CA VAL A 188 -19.55 0.49 4.68
C VAL A 188 -19.14 -0.37 5.89
N LEU A 189 -20.07 -1.10 6.50
CA LEU A 189 -19.77 -2.00 7.60
C LEU A 189 -18.82 -3.11 7.16
N PHE A 190 -19.01 -3.62 5.95
CA PHE A 190 -18.18 -4.65 5.35
C PHE A 190 -16.78 -4.13 4.98
N TYR A 191 -16.67 -2.85 4.60
CA TYR A 191 -15.36 -2.20 4.47
C TYR A 191 -14.61 -2.15 5.80
N GLY A 192 -15.29 -1.75 6.88
CA GLY A 192 -14.71 -1.76 8.23
C GLY A 192 -14.27 -3.16 8.66
N ALA A 193 -15.10 -4.18 8.39
CA ALA A 193 -14.74 -5.58 8.63
C ALA A 193 -13.50 -6.01 7.83
N GLY A 194 -13.38 -5.58 6.56
CA GLY A 194 -12.20 -5.78 5.74
C GLY A 194 -10.94 -5.17 6.35
N ALA A 195 -11.02 -3.94 6.86
CA ALA A 195 -9.90 -3.32 7.56
C ALA A 195 -9.50 -4.11 8.82
N VAL A 196 -10.46 -4.50 9.67
CA VAL A 196 -10.18 -5.33 10.86
C VAL A 196 -9.54 -6.67 10.47
N LEU A 197 -10.05 -7.31 9.40
CA LEU A 197 -9.49 -8.55 8.87
C LEU A 197 -8.05 -8.36 8.37
N ALA A 198 -7.74 -7.24 7.71
CA ALA A 198 -6.37 -6.94 7.28
C ALA A 198 -5.43 -6.77 8.47
N LEU A 199 -5.88 -6.15 9.56
CA LEU A 199 -5.06 -6.03 10.77
C LEU A 199 -4.71 -7.41 11.33
N TRP A 200 -5.71 -8.30 11.40
CA TRP A 200 -5.51 -9.68 11.84
C TRP A 200 -4.56 -10.45 10.91
N LEU A 201 -4.77 -10.36 9.58
CA LEU A 201 -3.92 -11.02 8.59
C LEU A 201 -2.48 -10.52 8.62
N LEU A 202 -2.26 -9.21 8.73
CA LEU A 202 -0.92 -8.60 8.79
C LEU A 202 -0.18 -8.95 10.09
N GLY A 203 -0.91 -9.20 11.18
CA GLY A 203 -0.34 -9.65 12.44
C GLY A 203 0.06 -11.13 12.45
N ARG A 204 -0.55 -11.96 11.59
CA ARG A 204 -0.39 -13.43 11.64
C ARG A 204 0.28 -14.04 10.41
N TYR A 205 0.23 -13.37 9.27
CA TYR A 205 0.68 -13.88 7.98
C TYR A 205 1.54 -12.84 7.22
N GLN A 206 2.14 -13.28 6.11
CA GLN A 206 2.89 -12.40 5.22
C GLN A 206 1.96 -11.42 4.47
N ALA A 207 2.48 -10.25 4.14
CA ALA A 207 1.77 -9.23 3.36
C ALA A 207 1.14 -9.76 2.07
N THR A 208 1.83 -10.67 1.37
CA THR A 208 1.34 -11.31 0.15
C THR A 208 0.01 -12.03 0.36
N VAL A 209 -0.17 -12.69 1.51
CA VAL A 209 -1.43 -13.37 1.86
C VAL A 209 -2.57 -12.38 2.00
N THR A 210 -2.32 -11.21 2.61
CA THR A 210 -3.35 -10.16 2.76
C THR A 210 -3.80 -9.65 1.39
N MET A 211 -2.83 -9.37 0.50
CA MET A 211 -3.14 -8.88 -0.85
C MET A 211 -3.85 -9.93 -1.71
N LEU A 212 -3.44 -11.21 -1.65
CA LEU A 212 -4.13 -12.28 -2.37
C LEU A 212 -5.53 -12.54 -1.84
N THR A 213 -5.75 -12.39 -0.53
CA THR A 213 -7.08 -12.48 0.07
C THR A 213 -7.98 -11.36 -0.46
N ALA A 214 -7.45 -10.14 -0.59
CA ALA A 214 -8.20 -9.04 -1.19
C ALA A 214 -8.51 -9.29 -2.68
N VAL A 215 -7.53 -9.77 -3.45
CA VAL A 215 -7.73 -10.17 -4.85
C VAL A 215 -8.83 -11.23 -4.96
N LEU A 216 -8.79 -12.27 -4.14
CA LEU A 216 -9.82 -13.31 -4.13
C LEU A 216 -11.21 -12.74 -3.79
N GLY A 217 -11.30 -11.85 -2.79
CA GLY A 217 -12.55 -11.18 -2.44
C GLY A 217 -13.14 -10.38 -3.60
N ALA A 218 -12.31 -9.64 -4.32
CA ALA A 218 -12.74 -8.90 -5.51
C ALA A 218 -13.12 -9.83 -6.68
N LEU A 219 -12.41 -10.96 -6.89
CA LEU A 219 -12.78 -11.95 -7.91
C LEU A 219 -14.17 -12.54 -7.61
N VAL A 220 -14.40 -12.92 -6.35
CA VAL A 220 -15.70 -13.42 -5.88
C VAL A 220 -16.78 -12.36 -6.08
N ALA A 221 -16.50 -11.09 -5.81
CA ALA A 221 -17.45 -10.00 -6.01
C ALA A 221 -17.95 -9.92 -7.46
N PHE A 222 -17.04 -9.87 -8.43
CA PHE A 222 -17.41 -9.76 -9.84
C PHE A 222 -18.01 -11.07 -10.40
N ALA A 223 -17.57 -12.23 -9.89
CA ALA A 223 -18.18 -13.51 -10.24
C ALA A 223 -19.64 -13.59 -9.75
N LEU A 224 -19.92 -13.19 -8.51
CA LEU A 224 -21.28 -13.14 -7.97
C LEU A 224 -22.16 -12.18 -8.78
N TRP A 225 -21.62 -11.02 -9.15
CA TRP A 225 -22.36 -10.05 -9.95
C TRP A 225 -22.77 -10.60 -11.33
N GLN A 226 -21.90 -11.40 -11.97
CA GLN A 226 -22.20 -12.03 -13.26
C GLN A 226 -23.12 -13.26 -13.16
N ILE A 227 -22.84 -14.17 -12.22
CA ILE A 227 -23.53 -15.47 -12.13
C ILE A 227 -24.90 -15.32 -11.47
N ALA A 228 -25.02 -14.38 -10.52
CA ALA A 228 -26.23 -14.14 -9.74
C ALA A 228 -26.67 -12.67 -9.84
N PRO A 229 -27.15 -12.20 -11.00
CA PRO A 229 -27.53 -10.79 -11.21
C PRO A 229 -28.83 -10.38 -10.50
N HIS A 230 -29.33 -11.19 -9.57
CA HIS A 230 -30.50 -10.91 -8.74
C HIS A 230 -30.06 -10.30 -7.40
N ALA A 231 -31.01 -9.72 -6.65
CA ALA A 231 -30.72 -8.95 -5.44
C ALA A 231 -29.67 -9.57 -4.49
N PRO A 232 -29.79 -10.83 -4.02
CA PRO A 232 -28.81 -11.40 -3.08
C PRO A 232 -27.40 -11.55 -3.68
N GLY A 233 -27.28 -11.83 -4.98
CA GLY A 233 -25.97 -11.89 -5.63
C GLY A 233 -25.33 -10.52 -5.78
N ILE A 234 -26.12 -9.47 -6.05
CA ILE A 234 -25.63 -8.07 -6.08
C ILE A 234 -25.21 -7.60 -4.68
N HIS A 235 -25.99 -7.94 -3.64
CA HIS A 235 -25.61 -7.70 -2.23
C HIS A 235 -24.29 -8.39 -1.88
N GLY A 236 -24.19 -9.69 -2.17
CA GLY A 236 -22.97 -10.47 -1.94
C GLY A 236 -21.77 -9.91 -2.70
N ALA A 237 -21.96 -9.50 -3.95
CA ALA A 237 -20.93 -8.86 -4.76
C ALA A 237 -20.43 -7.56 -4.13
N MET A 238 -21.35 -6.68 -3.74
CA MET A 238 -21.00 -5.41 -3.09
C MET A 238 -20.24 -5.63 -1.78
N PHE A 239 -20.72 -6.52 -0.90
CA PHE A 239 -20.08 -6.78 0.39
C PHE A 239 -18.70 -7.40 0.24
N ALA A 240 -18.53 -8.36 -0.67
CA ALA A 240 -17.23 -8.95 -0.98
C ALA A 240 -16.24 -7.90 -1.51
N MET A 241 -16.70 -6.99 -2.39
CA MET A 241 -15.89 -5.90 -2.91
C MET A 241 -15.46 -4.92 -1.81
N MET A 242 -16.37 -4.57 -0.89
CA MET A 242 -16.06 -3.67 0.22
C MET A 242 -15.06 -4.26 1.21
N ILE A 243 -15.16 -5.57 1.52
CA ILE A 243 -14.14 -6.28 2.31
C ILE A 243 -12.78 -6.20 1.61
N ALA A 244 -12.74 -6.49 0.31
CA ALA A 244 -11.52 -6.47 -0.48
C ALA A 244 -10.87 -5.07 -0.52
N ALA A 245 -11.68 -4.02 -0.69
CA ALA A 245 -11.21 -2.63 -0.62
C ALA A 245 -10.63 -2.28 0.76
N GLY A 246 -11.32 -2.64 1.85
CA GLY A 246 -10.83 -2.41 3.21
C GLY A 246 -9.52 -3.12 3.51
N LEU A 247 -9.32 -4.34 2.96
CA LEU A 247 -8.08 -5.09 3.07
C LEU A 247 -6.90 -4.35 2.41
N VAL A 248 -7.07 -3.90 1.16
CA VAL A 248 -6.01 -3.21 0.39
C VAL A 248 -5.69 -1.84 0.98
N ASP A 249 -6.71 -1.09 1.39
CA ASP A 249 -6.54 0.25 1.95
C ASP A 249 -5.75 0.20 3.25
N LEU A 250 -6.08 -0.72 4.16
CA LEU A 250 -5.29 -0.89 5.39
C LEU A 250 -3.90 -1.42 5.10
N PHE A 251 -3.74 -2.36 4.16
CA PHE A 251 -2.43 -2.83 3.75
C PHE A 251 -1.54 -1.66 3.30
N LEU A 252 -2.03 -0.82 2.38
CA LEU A 252 -1.32 0.35 1.90
C LEU A 252 -1.01 1.31 3.05
N LEU A 253 -2.01 1.65 3.87
CA LEU A 253 -1.84 2.55 5.01
C LEU A 253 -0.80 2.01 5.99
N SER A 254 -0.77 0.71 6.26
CA SER A 254 0.23 0.10 7.15
C SER A 254 1.65 0.27 6.62
N ARG A 255 1.84 0.23 5.29
CA ARG A 255 3.15 0.45 4.65
C ARG A 255 3.55 1.93 4.67
N ILE A 256 2.60 2.83 4.40
CA ILE A 256 2.80 4.28 4.51
C ILE A 256 3.22 4.65 5.93
N LEU A 257 2.50 4.17 6.95
CA LEU A 257 2.76 4.50 8.35
C LEU A 257 4.03 3.88 8.90
N ARG A 258 4.66 2.91 8.21
CA ARG A 258 5.98 2.39 8.57
C ARG A 258 7.13 3.18 7.93
N HIS A 259 6.84 3.99 6.92
CA HIS A 259 7.84 4.79 6.21
C HIS A 259 8.21 6.07 6.97
N HIS A 260 9.44 6.55 6.77
CA HIS A 260 9.95 7.85 7.19
C HIS A 260 10.71 8.54 6.04
N PRO A 261 10.39 9.80 5.69
CA PRO A 261 9.28 10.60 6.22
C PRO A 261 7.91 10.05 5.77
N VAL A 262 6.91 10.14 6.64
CA VAL A 262 5.54 9.69 6.33
C VAL A 262 4.91 10.54 5.22
N SER A 263 5.29 11.82 5.11
CA SER A 263 4.66 12.75 4.18
C SER A 263 4.78 12.32 2.74
N THR A 264 5.99 11.95 2.31
CA THR A 264 6.27 11.50 0.95
C THR A 264 5.55 10.19 0.64
N ALA A 265 5.66 9.20 1.55
CA ALA A 265 4.99 7.92 1.41
C ALA A 265 3.46 8.04 1.36
N TYR A 266 2.89 8.90 2.21
CA TYR A 266 1.45 9.13 2.25
C TYR A 266 0.96 9.75 0.95
N CYS A 267 1.62 10.80 0.47
CA CYS A 267 1.27 11.47 -0.78
C CYS A 267 1.32 10.52 -1.99
N TYR A 268 2.38 9.72 -2.15
CA TYR A 268 2.46 8.76 -3.25
C TYR A 268 1.50 7.58 -3.09
N GLY A 269 1.36 7.05 -1.88
CA GLY A 269 0.48 5.91 -1.62
C GLY A 269 -0.99 6.24 -1.81
N VAL A 270 -1.48 7.29 -1.15
CA VAL A 270 -2.87 7.76 -1.31
C VAL A 270 -3.10 8.32 -2.71
N GLY A 271 -2.10 8.98 -3.31
CA GLY A 271 -2.16 9.42 -4.70
C GLY A 271 -2.35 8.27 -5.68
N ALA A 272 -1.62 7.16 -5.54
CA ALA A 272 -1.79 5.96 -6.37
C ALA A 272 -3.16 5.31 -6.18
N LEU A 273 -3.65 5.25 -4.94
CA LEU A 273 -4.99 4.76 -4.62
C LEU A 273 -6.07 5.58 -5.34
N CYS A 274 -6.04 6.91 -5.19
CA CYS A 274 -7.01 7.79 -5.84
C CYS A 274 -6.88 7.76 -7.37
N GLY A 275 -5.65 7.69 -7.88
CA GLY A 275 -5.38 7.56 -9.31
C GLY A 275 -5.98 6.30 -9.93
N GLY A 276 -5.91 5.16 -9.23
CA GLY A 276 -6.58 3.93 -9.64
C GLY A 276 -8.10 4.10 -9.74
N ILE A 277 -8.73 4.70 -8.74
CA ILE A 277 -10.19 4.96 -8.74
C ILE A 277 -10.58 5.86 -9.92
N ILE A 278 -9.82 6.92 -10.20
CA ILE A 278 -10.05 7.80 -11.36
C ILE A 278 -9.98 6.99 -12.66
N LEU A 279 -8.91 6.22 -12.85
CA LEU A 279 -8.69 5.45 -14.07
C LEU A 279 -9.80 4.41 -14.28
N GLY A 280 -10.22 3.71 -13.23
CA GLY A 280 -11.32 2.76 -13.28
C GLY A 280 -12.66 3.41 -13.60
N LYS A 281 -12.98 4.55 -12.97
CA LYS A 281 -14.22 5.27 -13.26
C LYS A 281 -14.23 5.81 -14.69
N TRP A 282 -13.10 6.35 -15.16
CA TRP A 282 -12.95 6.78 -16.56
C TRP A 282 -13.14 5.62 -17.53
N LEU A 283 -12.52 4.47 -17.26
CA LEU A 283 -12.71 3.27 -18.06
C LEU A 283 -14.17 2.82 -18.08
N ALA A 284 -14.88 2.88 -16.95
CA ALA A 284 -16.29 2.51 -16.89
C ALA A 284 -17.18 3.41 -17.76
N MET A 285 -16.92 4.71 -17.78
CA MET A 285 -17.63 5.67 -18.64
C MET A 285 -17.35 5.40 -20.13
N SER A 286 -16.08 5.14 -20.48
CA SER A 286 -15.66 4.88 -21.87
C SER A 286 -16.27 3.61 -22.46
N VAL A 287 -16.49 2.58 -21.62
CA VAL A 287 -17.04 1.29 -22.03
C VAL A 287 -18.59 1.30 -22.08
N GLY A 288 -19.23 2.41 -21.70
CA GLY A 288 -20.69 2.57 -21.83
C GLY A 288 -21.50 1.81 -20.77
N GLY A 289 -20.89 1.43 -19.64
CA GLY A 289 -21.62 0.93 -18.47
C GLY A 289 -22.20 -0.49 -18.57
N ALA A 290 -21.96 -1.22 -19.67
CA ALA A 290 -22.45 -2.59 -19.82
C ALA A 290 -21.86 -3.50 -18.73
N ALA A 291 -22.71 -4.04 -17.85
CA ALA A 291 -22.31 -4.80 -16.66
C ALA A 291 -21.37 -5.96 -16.98
N GLU A 292 -21.65 -6.71 -18.04
CA GLU A 292 -20.83 -7.83 -18.50
C GLU A 292 -19.42 -7.39 -18.90
N VAL A 293 -19.32 -6.30 -19.67
CA VAL A 293 -18.04 -5.76 -20.15
C VAL A 293 -17.24 -5.17 -18.99
N LEU A 294 -17.90 -4.47 -18.07
CA LEU A 294 -17.27 -3.94 -16.85
C LEU A 294 -16.73 -5.07 -15.97
N ALA A 295 -17.51 -6.12 -15.75
CA ALA A 295 -17.09 -7.25 -14.95
C ALA A 295 -15.96 -8.03 -15.63
N PHE A 296 -16.01 -8.24 -16.95
CA PHE A 296 -14.92 -8.85 -17.70
C PHE A 296 -13.62 -8.02 -17.62
N ALA A 297 -13.71 -6.70 -17.82
CA ALA A 297 -12.58 -5.79 -17.66
C ALA A 297 -12.00 -5.84 -16.23
N ALA A 298 -12.85 -5.85 -15.21
CA ALA A 298 -12.43 -5.98 -13.81
C ALA A 298 -11.67 -7.28 -13.57
N LEU A 299 -12.15 -8.41 -14.08
CA LEU A 299 -11.48 -9.71 -13.95
C LEU A 299 -10.10 -9.71 -14.63
N ILE A 300 -9.96 -9.11 -15.82
CA ILE A 300 -8.66 -8.98 -16.50
C ILE A 300 -7.70 -8.15 -15.65
N VAL A 301 -8.13 -6.96 -15.21
CA VAL A 301 -7.32 -6.06 -14.39
C VAL A 301 -6.88 -6.73 -13.10
N LEU A 302 -7.76 -7.51 -12.48
CA LEU A 302 -7.49 -8.19 -11.23
C LEU A 302 -6.49 -9.34 -11.37
N ASN A 303 -6.55 -10.09 -12.47
CA ASN A 303 -5.52 -11.08 -12.81
C ASN A 303 -4.16 -10.42 -13.07
N LEU A 304 -4.14 -9.27 -13.75
CA LEU A 304 -2.91 -8.50 -13.95
C LEU A 304 -2.34 -7.98 -12.63
N ALA A 305 -3.19 -7.50 -11.72
CA ALA A 305 -2.78 -7.10 -10.37
C ALA A 305 -2.16 -8.29 -9.61
N ALA A 306 -2.78 -9.47 -9.64
CA ALA A 306 -2.25 -10.67 -9.01
C ALA A 306 -0.89 -11.09 -9.60
N LEU A 307 -0.71 -10.94 -10.92
CA LEU A 307 0.56 -11.21 -11.60
C LEU A 307 1.66 -10.25 -11.15
N LEU A 308 1.37 -8.95 -11.00
CA LEU A 308 2.33 -7.96 -10.51
C LEU A 308 2.83 -8.26 -9.08
N LEU A 309 2.04 -8.96 -8.26
CA LEU A 309 2.49 -9.41 -6.94
C LEU A 309 3.56 -10.51 -7.01
N HIS A 310 3.56 -11.27 -8.10
CA HIS A 310 4.42 -12.44 -8.28
C HIS A 310 5.61 -12.19 -9.19
N ILE A 311 5.58 -11.13 -10.02
CA ILE A 311 6.75 -10.73 -10.79
C ILE A 311 7.85 -10.38 -9.78
N PRO A 312 8.92 -11.17 -9.68
CA PRO A 312 10.09 -10.70 -8.97
C PRO A 312 10.51 -9.46 -9.75
N PHE A 313 10.44 -8.29 -9.11
CA PHE A 313 11.17 -7.13 -9.61
C PHE A 313 12.63 -7.51 -9.45
N THR A 314 13.13 -8.24 -10.45
CA THR A 314 14.48 -8.73 -10.55
C THR A 314 15.35 -7.49 -10.54
N ARG A 315 15.91 -7.16 -9.38
CA ARG A 315 17.24 -6.61 -9.40
C ARG A 315 18.09 -7.72 -10.03
N ARG A 316 18.35 -7.55 -11.33
CA ARG A 316 19.75 -7.56 -11.74
C ARG A 316 20.43 -6.63 -10.74
N GLU A 317 21.14 -7.20 -9.78
CA GLU A 317 22.28 -6.47 -9.28
C GLU A 317 23.03 -6.01 -10.54
N PRO A 318 23.34 -4.72 -10.70
CA PRO A 318 24.35 -4.36 -11.67
C PRO A 318 25.56 -5.18 -11.25
N GLU A 319 25.85 -6.20 -12.06
CA GLU A 319 27.17 -6.78 -12.18
C GLU A 319 28.11 -5.58 -12.19
N SER A 320 28.79 -5.37 -11.07
CA SER A 320 29.65 -4.23 -10.86
C SER A 320 30.81 -4.38 -11.82
N LEU A 321 30.59 -3.92 -13.04
CA LEU A 321 31.62 -3.63 -14.00
C LEU A 321 32.44 -2.51 -13.38
N ASP A 322 33.63 -2.91 -12.97
CA ASP A 322 34.82 -2.08 -12.86
C ASP A 322 34.79 -1.01 -11.76
N SER A 323 35.11 -1.46 -10.55
CA SER A 323 35.89 -0.65 -9.62
C SER A 323 37.20 -1.41 -9.39
N GLY A 324 38.14 -1.18 -10.30
CA GLY A 324 39.54 -1.52 -10.09
C GLY A 324 40.05 -0.90 -8.79
N ASP A 325 40.97 -1.63 -8.17
CA ASP A 325 41.82 -1.25 -7.05
C ASP A 325 41.13 -0.84 -5.73
N ALA A 326 40.79 -1.85 -4.94
CA ALA A 326 41.14 -1.83 -3.52
C ALA A 326 41.30 -3.26 -3.00
N ALA A 327 42.55 -3.63 -2.70
CA ALA A 327 42.91 -4.85 -1.99
C ALA A 327 42.13 -4.96 -0.66
N ALA A 328 41.14 -5.85 -0.61
CA ALA A 328 40.44 -6.24 0.61
C ALA A 328 40.76 -7.71 0.92
N VAL A 329 41.61 -7.87 1.92
CA VAL A 329 41.99 -9.13 2.55
C VAL A 329 40.74 -9.89 3.03
N GLY A 330 40.52 -11.07 2.44
CA GLY A 330 39.95 -12.27 3.05
C GLY A 330 38.72 -12.14 3.95
N MET A 331 37.53 -11.98 3.35
CA MET A 331 36.33 -12.62 3.92
C MET A 331 36.00 -13.85 3.06
N PRO A 332 35.83 -15.05 3.65
CA PRO A 332 35.34 -16.19 2.89
C PRO A 332 33.88 -15.92 2.52
N ALA A 333 33.65 -15.59 1.25
CA ALA A 333 32.31 -15.52 0.69
C ALA A 333 31.70 -16.93 0.66
N VAL A 334 30.39 -17.03 0.88
CA VAL A 334 29.67 -18.28 0.64
C VAL A 334 29.75 -18.58 -0.87
N PRO A 335 30.23 -19.76 -1.30
CA PRO A 335 30.33 -20.11 -2.72
C PRO A 335 29.00 -19.96 -3.45
N ALA A 336 29.03 -19.55 -4.72
CA ALA A 336 27.83 -19.17 -5.45
C ALA A 336 26.82 -20.34 -5.56
N GLY A 337 27.33 -21.57 -5.74
CA GLY A 337 26.49 -22.77 -5.82
C GLY A 337 25.67 -23.06 -4.55
N ILE A 338 26.18 -22.70 -3.37
CA ILE A 338 25.46 -22.87 -2.09
C ILE A 338 24.62 -21.62 -1.79
N ALA A 339 25.13 -20.43 -2.11
CA ALA A 339 24.41 -19.18 -1.92
C ALA A 339 23.06 -19.20 -2.65
N GLN A 340 22.98 -19.73 -3.87
CA GLN A 340 21.74 -19.85 -4.64
C GLN A 340 20.65 -20.70 -3.96
N LEU A 341 21.02 -21.64 -3.10
CA LEU A 341 20.08 -22.51 -2.38
C LEU A 341 19.54 -21.86 -1.09
N LEU A 342 20.19 -20.80 -0.60
CA LEU A 342 19.96 -20.22 0.71
C LEU A 342 19.35 -18.81 0.59
N SER A 343 18.44 -18.49 1.52
CA SER A 343 17.97 -17.12 1.71
C SER A 343 19.07 -16.23 2.31
N GLU A 344 18.97 -14.91 2.15
CA GLU A 344 19.95 -13.95 2.69
C GLU A 344 20.25 -14.18 4.19
N GLN A 345 19.21 -14.42 5.00
CA GLN A 345 19.37 -14.69 6.43
C GLN A 345 20.10 -16.01 6.71
N GLU A 346 19.85 -17.04 5.90
CA GLU A 346 20.57 -18.32 5.99
C GLU A 346 22.03 -18.18 5.53
N GLN A 347 22.30 -17.34 4.52
CA GLN A 347 23.65 -17.03 4.07
C GLN A 347 24.44 -16.27 5.15
N HIS A 348 23.82 -15.29 5.82
CA HIS A 348 24.45 -14.57 6.94
C HIS A 348 24.78 -15.51 8.11
N VAL A 349 23.86 -16.41 8.47
CA VAL A 349 24.10 -17.44 9.48
C VAL A 349 25.24 -18.37 9.04
N LEU A 350 25.22 -18.85 7.80
CA LEU A 350 26.27 -19.73 7.27
C LEU A 350 27.65 -19.07 7.25
N LYS A 351 27.73 -17.79 6.87
CA LYS A 351 28.99 -17.03 6.87
C LYS A 351 29.60 -16.95 8.26
N GLN A 352 28.79 -16.67 9.29
CA GLN A 352 29.29 -16.65 10.67
C GLN A 352 29.66 -18.06 11.18
N VAL A 353 28.97 -19.10 10.70
CA VAL A 353 29.32 -20.51 10.98
C VAL A 353 30.66 -20.85 10.33
N MET A 354 30.96 -20.37 9.12
CA MET A 354 32.25 -20.58 8.46
C MET A 354 33.42 -19.91 9.21
N GLU A 355 33.13 -18.91 10.04
CA GLU A 355 34.08 -18.23 10.94
C GLU A 355 34.20 -18.92 12.31
N ASP A 356 33.72 -20.15 12.45
CA ASP A 356 33.73 -20.93 13.70
C ASP A 356 33.02 -20.31 14.92
N LYS A 357 32.11 -19.37 14.68
CA LYS A 357 31.30 -18.76 15.74
C LYS A 357 30.26 -19.72 16.31
N THR A 358 30.02 -19.58 17.61
CA THR A 358 28.97 -20.31 18.34
C THR A 358 27.59 -19.74 18.03
N TYR A 359 26.52 -20.53 18.21
CA TYR A 359 25.15 -20.05 17.97
C TYR A 359 24.77 -18.84 18.82
N ARG A 360 25.35 -18.71 20.02
CA ARG A 360 25.14 -17.56 20.90
C ARG A 360 25.79 -16.29 20.35
N GLU A 361 27.00 -16.39 19.80
CA GLU A 361 27.69 -15.25 19.16
C GLU A 361 27.00 -14.85 17.86
N ILE A 362 26.54 -15.81 17.06
CA ILE A 362 25.77 -15.55 15.85
C ILE A 362 24.46 -14.82 16.18
N ALA A 363 23.76 -15.27 17.22
CA ALA A 363 22.55 -14.63 17.71
C ALA A 363 22.79 -13.17 18.11
N ALA A 364 23.86 -12.91 18.86
CA ALA A 364 24.26 -11.56 19.26
C ALA A 364 24.63 -10.68 18.05
N ASN A 365 25.41 -11.21 17.10
CA ASN A 365 25.86 -10.47 15.92
C ASN A 365 24.73 -10.12 14.95
N LEU A 366 23.73 -11.00 14.83
CA LEU A 366 22.59 -10.82 13.92
C LEU A 366 21.36 -10.19 14.61
N GLY A 367 21.41 -9.91 15.91
CA GLY A 367 20.29 -9.36 16.66
C GLY A 367 19.06 -10.28 16.73
N ILE A 368 19.29 -11.60 16.74
CA ILE A 368 18.23 -12.63 16.77
C ILE A 368 18.37 -13.55 17.97
N SER A 369 17.37 -14.40 18.22
CA SER A 369 17.44 -15.40 19.29
C SER A 369 18.32 -16.61 18.89
N GLU A 370 18.95 -17.28 19.86
CA GLU A 370 19.70 -18.52 19.62
C GLU A 370 18.80 -19.63 19.02
N SER A 371 17.52 -19.67 19.41
CA SER A 371 16.52 -20.57 18.80
C SER A 371 16.29 -20.28 17.32
N SER A 372 16.35 -19.01 16.91
CA SER A 372 16.27 -18.62 15.50
C SER A 372 17.50 -19.10 14.73
N VAL A 373 18.70 -18.98 15.31
CA VAL A 373 19.94 -19.51 14.71
C VAL A 373 19.85 -21.02 14.50
N LYS A 374 19.37 -21.79 15.50
CA LYS A 374 19.15 -23.25 15.38
C LYS A 374 18.16 -23.57 14.26
N THR A 375 17.10 -22.80 14.13
CA THR A 375 16.09 -22.95 13.07
C THR A 375 16.70 -22.69 11.69
N TYR A 376 17.49 -21.64 11.53
CA TYR A 376 18.20 -21.36 10.28
C TYR A 376 19.21 -22.44 9.93
N MET A 377 19.98 -22.93 10.90
CA MET A 377 20.90 -24.05 10.70
C MET A 377 20.20 -25.33 10.26
N HIS A 378 19.05 -25.65 10.85
CA HIS A 378 18.26 -26.80 10.41
C HIS A 378 17.79 -26.65 8.95
N ARG A 379 17.34 -25.46 8.55
CA ARG A 379 16.95 -25.19 7.16
C ARG A 379 18.13 -25.25 6.19
N ILE A 380 19.30 -24.74 6.59
CA ILE A 380 20.53 -24.83 5.81
C ILE A 380 20.86 -26.31 5.55
N TYR A 381 20.82 -27.17 6.58
CA TYR A 381 21.05 -28.60 6.42
C TYR A 381 20.07 -29.27 5.45
N LEU A 382 18.77 -28.92 5.52
CA LEU A 382 17.76 -29.45 4.60
C LEU A 382 18.00 -28.99 3.15
N LYS A 383 18.41 -27.74 2.96
CA LYS A 383 18.60 -27.13 1.63
C LYS A 383 19.91 -27.57 0.96
N THR A 384 20.96 -27.81 1.74
CA THR A 384 22.26 -28.27 1.24
C THR A 384 22.38 -29.80 1.21
N GLY A 385 21.48 -30.52 1.86
CA GLY A 385 21.56 -31.98 2.02
C GLY A 385 22.64 -32.44 3.00
N ALA A 386 23.26 -31.52 3.75
CA ALA A 386 24.28 -31.86 4.74
C ALA A 386 23.63 -32.36 6.04
N CYS A 387 24.12 -33.47 6.58
CA CYS A 387 23.63 -34.04 7.84
C CYS A 387 24.38 -33.51 9.07
N ARG A 388 25.58 -32.95 8.89
CA ARG A 388 26.47 -32.49 9.97
C ARG A 388 27.27 -31.27 9.54
N ARG A 389 27.70 -30.45 10.52
CA ARG A 389 28.54 -29.25 10.31
C ARG A 389 29.79 -29.55 9.45
N HIS A 390 30.51 -30.64 9.73
CA HIS A 390 31.68 -31.03 8.94
C HIS A 390 31.34 -31.26 7.47
N GLN A 391 30.23 -31.96 7.18
CA GLN A 391 29.79 -32.22 5.80
C GLN A 391 29.38 -30.92 5.09
N LEU A 392 28.73 -30.02 5.80
CA LEU A 392 28.37 -28.68 5.29
C LEU A 392 29.62 -27.86 4.93
N MET A 393 30.65 -27.87 5.78
CA MET A 393 31.91 -27.16 5.52
C MET A 393 32.68 -27.76 4.34
N GLU A 394 32.64 -29.08 4.17
CA GLU A 394 33.28 -29.74 3.02
C GLU A 394 32.55 -29.42 1.70
N MET A 395 31.22 -29.37 1.70
CA MET A 395 30.43 -28.91 0.54
C MET A 395 30.77 -27.47 0.17
N VAL A 396 30.86 -26.58 1.16
CA VAL A 396 31.30 -25.18 0.96
C VAL A 396 32.69 -25.13 0.34
N ARG A 397 33.62 -25.96 0.80
CA ARG A 397 34.97 -26.00 0.24
C ARG A 397 34.99 -26.50 -1.22
N GLN A 398 34.20 -27.52 -1.53
CA GLN A 398 34.12 -28.10 -2.88
C GLN A 398 33.45 -27.15 -3.88
N SER A 399 32.38 -26.46 -3.48
CA SER A 399 31.72 -25.47 -4.34
C SER A 399 32.59 -24.25 -4.61
N GLY A 400 33.47 -23.85 -3.69
CA GLY A 400 34.43 -22.76 -3.91
C GLY A 400 35.55 -23.11 -4.90
N ILE A 401 35.87 -24.40 -5.07
CA ILE A 401 36.91 -24.85 -6.02
C ILE A 401 36.36 -24.84 -7.46
N SER A 402 35.10 -25.26 -7.66
CA SER A 402 34.48 -25.26 -8.99
C SER A 402 34.26 -23.86 -9.58
N ASP A 403 34.05 -22.83 -8.76
CA ASP A 403 33.92 -21.43 -9.21
C ASP A 403 35.25 -20.80 -9.66
N SER A 404 36.39 -21.43 -9.34
CA SER A 404 37.74 -20.86 -9.58
C SER A 404 38.50 -21.44 -10.79
N GLY A 405 37.88 -22.30 -11.60
CA GLY A 405 38.56 -23.09 -12.64
C GLY A 405 37.92 -23.08 -14.03
N HIS A 406 38.01 -21.97 -14.77
CA HIS A 406 37.97 -21.97 -16.24
C HIS A 406 38.64 -20.70 -16.84
N PRO A 407 39.94 -20.72 -17.19
CA PRO A 407 40.44 -19.90 -18.29
C PRO A 407 40.17 -20.66 -19.60
N ALA A 408 39.36 -20.06 -20.48
CA ALA A 408 39.19 -20.51 -21.85
C ALA A 408 40.55 -20.41 -22.57
N THR A 409 41.21 -21.54 -22.81
CA THR A 409 42.29 -21.63 -23.79
C THR A 409 41.66 -21.71 -25.18
N GLU A 410 41.68 -20.55 -25.84
CA GLU A 410 41.45 -20.37 -27.27
C GLU A 410 42.49 -21.19 -28.07
N PRO A 411 42.11 -22.04 -29.04
CA PRO A 411 43.07 -22.70 -29.90
C PRO A 411 43.50 -21.74 -31.02
N ASP A 412 44.76 -21.34 -30.97
CA ASP A 412 45.48 -20.63 -32.01
C ASP A 412 45.51 -21.42 -33.32
N ARG A 413 45.26 -20.70 -34.42
CA ARG A 413 45.36 -21.20 -35.80
C ARG A 413 46.82 -21.13 -36.24
N SER A 414 47.48 -22.27 -36.49
CA SER A 414 48.52 -22.29 -37.52
C SER A 414 48.78 -23.69 -38.09
N ARG A 415 48.71 -23.75 -39.43
CA ARG A 415 49.14 -24.78 -40.40
C ARG A 415 48.16 -25.88 -40.77
#